data_AF-A0AAD9IUN7-F1
#
_entry.id   AF-A0AAD9IUN7-F1
#
_cell.length_a   1.000
_cell.length_b   1.000
_cell.length_c   1.000
_cell.angle_alpha   90.00
_cell.angle_beta   90.00
_cell.angle_gamma   90.00
#
_symmetry.space_group_name_H-M   'P 1'
#
loop_
_entity.id
_entity.type
_entity.pdbx_description
1 polymer ?
#
loop_
_entity_poly.entity_id
_entity_poly.type
_entity_poly.pdbx_seq_one_letter_code
_entity_poly.pdbx_strand_id
1 'polypeptide(L)'
;MDHSFMVAIKDHPPDVACAAFGFLLNQFVVGQALIVIFTAFNAFSMIVLRKMIDTGRYDWKLQLYSMGIPAIVGVLGVSTNHFGPTGAWCYIDMRRRLGELLNNLVASIMIIAFVFNVGCYLGIWIRIRQVMQGQKTGHKYGRTAKVMMLFVAAYIGQ
;
A
#
# COMPACT_ATOMS: atom_id res chain seq x y z
N MET A 1 8.43 -2.74 -13.91
CA MET A 1 9.05 -4.09 -14.04
C MET A 1 8.79 -4.67 -15.43
N ASP A 2 7.54 -4.59 -15.87
CA ASP A 2 7.06 -4.63 -17.24
C ASP A 2 7.82 -3.72 -18.24
N HIS A 3 8.11 -2.45 -17.91
CA HIS A 3 8.86 -1.57 -18.82
C HIS A 3 10.29 -2.04 -19.12
N SER A 4 11.01 -2.48 -18.09
CA SER A 4 12.36 -3.04 -18.23
C SER A 4 12.36 -4.30 -19.09
N PHE A 5 11.29 -5.10 -19.03
CA PHE A 5 11.14 -6.32 -19.83
C PHE A 5 10.81 -6.00 -21.29
N MET A 6 9.90 -5.05 -21.55
CA MET A 6 9.60 -4.56 -22.90
C MET A 6 10.79 -3.86 -23.56
N VAL A 7 11.60 -3.10 -22.81
CA VAL A 7 12.81 -2.47 -23.35
C VAL A 7 13.88 -3.52 -23.67
N ALA A 8 13.99 -4.58 -22.86
CA ALA A 8 14.95 -5.65 -23.07
C ALA A 8 14.57 -6.56 -24.26
N ILE A 9 13.30 -6.90 -24.39
CA ILE A 9 12.83 -7.90 -25.37
C ILE A 9 12.23 -7.24 -26.63
N LYS A 10 11.95 -5.93 -26.59
CA LYS A 10 11.30 -5.14 -27.67
C LYS A 10 9.97 -5.70 -28.15
N ASP A 11 9.43 -6.67 -27.43
CA ASP A 11 8.18 -7.34 -27.71
C ASP A 11 7.33 -7.46 -26.43
N HIS A 12 6.07 -7.78 -26.66
CA HIS A 12 5.03 -7.86 -25.65
C HIS A 12 5.23 -9.17 -24.87
N PRO A 13 5.24 -9.14 -23.52
CA PRO A 13 5.46 -10.34 -22.73
C PRO A 13 4.35 -11.37 -23.03
N PRO A 14 4.69 -12.67 -23.14
CA PRO A 14 3.70 -13.71 -23.36
C PRO A 14 2.70 -13.75 -22.20
N ASP A 15 1.45 -14.17 -22.46
CA ASP A 15 0.33 -14.10 -21.51
C ASP A 15 0.65 -14.69 -20.12
N VAL A 16 1.42 -15.78 -20.08
CA VAL A 16 1.84 -16.43 -18.83
C VAL A 16 2.81 -15.56 -18.02
N ALA A 17 3.76 -14.89 -18.68
CA ALA A 17 4.66 -13.96 -18.02
C ALA A 17 3.89 -12.72 -17.53
N CYS A 18 2.91 -12.27 -18.31
CA CYS A 18 2.03 -11.15 -17.95
C CYS A 18 1.18 -11.45 -16.71
N ALA A 19 0.65 -12.67 -16.59
CA ALA A 19 -0.06 -13.12 -15.39
C ALA A 19 0.85 -13.17 -14.15
N ALA A 20 2.09 -13.64 -14.30
CA ALA A 20 3.07 -13.64 -13.21
C ALA A 20 3.46 -12.22 -12.77
N PHE A 21 3.65 -11.30 -13.71
CA PHE A 21 3.89 -9.88 -13.40
C PHE A 21 2.68 -9.24 -12.72
N GLY A 22 1.46 -9.50 -13.18
CA GLY A 22 0.22 -9.02 -12.55
C GLY A 22 0.06 -9.51 -11.12
N PHE A 23 0.38 -10.78 -10.86
CA PHE A 23 0.39 -11.35 -9.51
C PHE A 23 1.40 -10.65 -8.59
N LEU A 24 2.64 -10.48 -9.06
CA LEU A 24 3.69 -9.80 -8.28
C LEU A 24 3.33 -8.34 -8.01
N LEU A 25 2.83 -7.62 -9.01
CA LEU A 25 2.39 -6.24 -8.86
C LEU A 25 1.27 -6.13 -7.82
N ASN A 26 0.25 -7.00 -7.91
CA ASN A 26 -0.82 -7.03 -6.92
C ASN A 26 -0.28 -7.30 -5.50
N GLN A 27 0.66 -8.25 -5.37
CA GLN A 27 1.27 -8.60 -4.09
C GLN A 27 2.00 -7.39 -3.46
N PHE A 28 2.82 -6.70 -4.24
CA PHE A 28 3.60 -5.56 -3.73
C PHE A 28 2.74 -4.33 -3.51
N VAL A 29 1.85 -3.97 -4.43
CA VAL A 29 1.03 -2.75 -4.33
C VAL A 29 0.05 -2.85 -3.16
N VAL A 30 -0.70 -3.95 -3.06
CA VAL A 30 -1.67 -4.15 -1.96
C VAL A 30 -0.95 -4.39 -0.64
N GLY A 31 0.15 -5.14 -0.64
CA GLY A 31 0.98 -5.35 0.55
C GLY A 31 1.55 -4.05 1.10
N GLN A 32 2.08 -3.17 0.23
CA GLN A 32 2.56 -1.85 0.62
C GLN A 32 1.42 -0.98 1.18
N ALA A 33 0.26 -0.93 0.53
CA ALA A 33 -0.88 -0.15 1.03
C ALA A 33 -1.32 -0.59 2.44
N LEU A 34 -1.36 -1.90 2.72
CA LEU A 34 -1.70 -2.42 4.04
C LEU A 34 -0.66 -2.04 5.10
N ILE A 35 0.63 -2.15 4.81
CA ILE A 35 1.71 -1.75 5.73
C ILE A 35 1.62 -0.25 6.03
N VAL A 36 1.34 0.58 5.02
CA VAL A 36 1.19 2.03 5.20
C VAL A 36 0.00 2.35 6.11
N ILE A 37 -1.16 1.71 5.92
CA ILE A 37 -2.32 1.88 6.81
C ILE A 37 -1.98 1.46 8.25
N PHE A 38 -1.37 0.29 8.45
CA PHE A 38 -1.05 -0.20 9.78
C PHE A 38 -0.05 0.72 10.51
N THR A 39 0.98 1.19 9.80
CA THR A 39 1.97 2.11 10.38
C THR A 39 1.36 3.47 10.70
N ALA A 40 0.49 4.02 9.84
CA ALA A 40 -0.23 5.26 10.10
C ALA A 40 -1.18 5.15 11.31
N PHE A 41 -1.95 4.06 11.39
CA PHE A 41 -2.85 3.81 12.51
C PHE A 41 -2.11 3.62 13.84
N ASN A 42 -1.00 2.89 13.81
CA ASN A 42 -0.16 2.67 14.99
C ASN A 42 0.38 4.00 15.53
N ALA A 43 0.92 4.85 14.66
CA ALA A 43 1.40 6.17 15.06
C ALA A 43 0.28 7.10 15.53
N PHE A 44 -0.87 7.07 14.88
CA PHE A 44 -2.04 7.82 15.31
C PHE A 44 -2.47 7.41 16.72
N SER A 45 -2.49 6.11 17.01
CA SER A 45 -2.83 5.60 18.34
C SER A 45 -1.82 6.03 19.41
N MET A 46 -0.52 6.00 19.10
CA MET A 46 0.52 6.45 20.03
C MET A 46 0.47 7.96 20.30
N ILE A 47 0.24 8.78 19.28
CA ILE A 47 0.37 10.24 19.39
C ILE A 47 -0.95 10.90 19.81
N VAL A 48 -2.05 10.49 19.20
CA VAL A 48 -3.37 11.09 19.41
C VAL A 48 -4.08 10.41 20.58
N LEU A 49 -4.20 9.08 20.55
CA LEU A 49 -4.88 8.31 21.60
C LEU A 49 -4.02 8.08 22.84
N ARG A 50 -2.72 8.38 22.79
CA ARG A 50 -1.73 8.12 23.85
C ARG A 50 -1.73 6.68 24.37
N LYS A 51 -2.20 5.73 23.55
CA LYS A 51 -2.14 4.31 23.86
C LYS A 51 -0.88 3.73 23.24
N MET A 52 -0.01 3.18 24.07
CA MET A 52 1.13 2.40 23.59
C MET A 52 0.60 1.04 23.14
N ILE A 53 0.58 0.85 21.82
CA ILE A 53 0.38 -0.46 21.22
C ILE A 53 1.71 -1.19 21.36
N ASP A 54 1.68 -2.41 21.87
CA ASP A 54 2.87 -3.23 22.12
C ASP A 54 3.41 -3.77 20.79
N THR A 55 4.18 -2.93 20.09
CA THR A 55 4.83 -3.24 18.82
C THR A 55 6.02 -4.16 19.08
N GLY A 56 5.96 -5.39 18.57
CA GLY A 56 7.05 -6.37 18.70
C GLY A 56 6.60 -7.81 18.92
N ARG A 57 5.49 -8.05 19.64
CA ARG A 57 5.01 -9.42 19.89
C ARG A 57 4.05 -9.94 18.81
N TYR A 58 3.35 -9.03 18.12
CA TYR A 58 2.34 -9.35 17.11
C TYR A 58 2.64 -8.80 15.71
N ASP A 59 3.78 -8.13 15.52
CA ASP A 59 4.17 -7.53 14.24
C ASP A 59 4.33 -8.58 13.13
N TRP A 60 4.78 -9.79 13.48
CA TRP A 60 4.85 -10.91 12.54
C TRP A 60 3.46 -11.33 12.03
N LYS A 61 2.42 -11.21 12.85
CA LYS A 61 1.03 -11.48 12.41
C LYS A 61 0.56 -10.41 11.46
N LEU A 62 0.84 -9.13 11.75
CA LEU A 62 0.53 -8.01 10.86
C LEU A 62 1.21 -8.16 9.50
N GLN A 63 2.47 -8.59 9.47
CA GLN A 63 3.19 -8.88 8.24
C GLN A 63 2.61 -10.10 7.49
N LEU A 64 2.20 -11.13 8.24
CA LEU A 64 1.52 -12.28 7.65
C LEU A 64 0.17 -11.89 7.04
N TYR A 65 -0.57 -10.98 7.66
CA TYR A 65 -1.82 -10.45 7.09
C TYR A 65 -1.56 -9.54 5.88
N SER A 66 -0.55 -8.67 5.95
CA SER A 66 -0.23 -7.74 4.87
C SER A 66 0.25 -8.44 3.61
N MET A 67 0.91 -9.59 3.73
CA MET A 67 1.30 -10.41 2.56
C MET A 67 0.32 -11.54 2.26
N GLY A 68 -0.36 -12.09 3.26
CA GLY A 68 -1.32 -13.18 3.08
C GLY A 68 -2.59 -12.75 2.35
N ILE A 69 -3.14 -11.58 2.70
CA ILE A 69 -4.36 -11.08 2.04
C ILE A 69 -4.13 -10.84 0.53
N PRO A 70 -3.08 -10.11 0.11
CA PRO A 70 -2.77 -9.96 -1.32
C PRO A 70 -2.46 -11.29 -2.01
N ALA A 71 -1.87 -12.26 -1.31
CA ALA A 71 -1.55 -13.56 -1.89
C ALA A 71 -2.81 -14.37 -2.17
N ILE A 72 -3.79 -14.36 -1.26
CA ILE A 72 -5.09 -15.02 -1.46
C ILE A 72 -5.82 -14.35 -2.64
N VAL A 73 -5.90 -13.02 -2.65
CA VAL A 73 -6.54 -12.27 -3.74
C VAL A 73 -5.82 -12.50 -5.08
N GLY A 74 -4.50 -12.56 -5.07
CA GLY A 74 -3.66 -12.85 -6.23
C GLY A 74 -3.85 -14.27 -6.75
N VAL A 75 -3.89 -15.28 -5.87
CA VAL A 75 -4.15 -16.67 -6.27
C VAL A 75 -5.54 -16.81 -6.86
N LEU A 76 -6.55 -16.17 -6.25
CA LEU A 76 -7.90 -16.14 -6.79
C LEU A 76 -7.94 -15.49 -8.17
N GLY A 77 -7.32 -14.32 -8.34
CA GLY A 77 -7.28 -13.64 -9.64
C GLY A 77 -6.56 -14.43 -10.73
N VAL A 78 -5.49 -15.17 -10.40
CA VAL A 78 -4.79 -16.07 -11.34
C VAL A 78 -5.68 -17.27 -11.68
N SER A 79 -6.31 -17.89 -10.67
CA SER A 79 -7.19 -19.05 -10.87
C SER A 79 -8.41 -18.74 -11.75
N THR A 80 -8.92 -17.52 -11.69
CA THR A 80 -10.03 -17.04 -12.51
C THR A 80 -9.60 -16.50 -13.89
N ASN A 81 -8.30 -16.54 -14.21
CA ASN A 81 -7.72 -15.93 -15.42
C ASN A 81 -8.14 -14.46 -15.59
N HIS A 82 -8.09 -13.69 -14.50
CA HIS A 82 -8.39 -12.25 -14.48
C HIS A 82 -7.13 -11.37 -14.54
N PHE A 83 -5.95 -11.96 -14.37
CA PHE A 83 -4.68 -11.28 -14.67
C PHE A 83 -4.33 -11.47 -16.14
N GLY A 84 -3.98 -10.37 -16.81
CA GLY A 84 -3.67 -10.38 -18.24
C GLY A 84 -3.24 -9.00 -18.74
N PRO A 85 -3.08 -8.86 -20.07
CA PRO A 85 -2.60 -7.61 -20.66
C PRO A 85 -3.65 -6.50 -20.55
N THR A 86 -3.26 -5.39 -19.92
CA THR A 86 -4.03 -4.15 -19.79
C THR A 86 -3.41 -3.08 -20.69
N GLY A 87 -3.66 -3.17 -22.00
CA GLY A 87 -3.03 -2.27 -22.98
C GLY A 87 -1.52 -2.53 -23.08
N ALA A 88 -0.70 -1.56 -22.68
CA ALA A 88 0.77 -1.69 -22.65
C ALA A 88 1.32 -2.30 -21.34
N TRP A 89 0.47 -2.63 -20.36
CA TRP A 89 0.87 -3.05 -19.02
C TRP A 89 0.33 -4.45 -18.69
N CYS A 90 0.88 -5.09 -17.67
CA CYS A 90 0.43 -6.39 -17.19
C CYS A 90 -0.18 -6.26 -15.80
N TYR A 91 -1.52 -6.25 -15.71
CA TYR A 91 -2.23 -6.20 -14.43
C TYR A 91 -3.58 -6.94 -14.53
N ILE A 92 -4.71 -6.24 -14.50
CA ILE A 92 -6.05 -6.83 -14.58
C ILE A 92 -6.54 -6.75 -16.04
N ASP A 93 -6.96 -7.89 -16.59
CA ASP A 93 -7.51 -7.94 -17.95
C ASP A 93 -8.87 -7.23 -18.02
N MET A 94 -8.85 -5.96 -18.46
CA MET A 94 -10.05 -5.14 -18.65
C MET A 94 -10.91 -5.58 -19.84
N ARG A 95 -10.44 -6.49 -20.70
CA ARG A 95 -11.23 -6.99 -21.84
C ARG A 95 -12.39 -7.88 -21.38
N ARG A 96 -12.35 -8.40 -20.16
CA ARG A 96 -13.42 -9.21 -19.56
C ARG A 96 -14.35 -8.36 -18.71
N ARG A 97 -15.66 -8.60 -18.79
CA ARG A 97 -16.73 -7.89 -18.04
C ARG A 97 -16.51 -7.84 -16.51
N LEU A 98 -15.88 -8.87 -15.94
CA LEU A 98 -15.53 -8.92 -14.52
C LEU A 98 -14.22 -8.19 -14.18
N GLY A 99 -13.33 -8.00 -15.14
CA GLY A 99 -12.04 -7.34 -14.96
C GLY A 99 -12.18 -5.85 -14.69
N GLU A 100 -13.12 -5.17 -15.34
CA GLU A 100 -13.42 -3.75 -15.07
C GLU A 100 -13.97 -3.55 -13.66
N LEU A 101 -14.88 -4.43 -13.21
CA LEU A 101 -15.42 -4.38 -11.85
C LEU A 101 -14.31 -4.60 -10.80
N LEU A 102 -13.47 -5.62 -10.98
CA LEU A 102 -12.34 -5.91 -10.11
C LEU A 102 -11.35 -4.76 -10.06
N ASN A 103 -11.02 -4.17 -11.22
CA ASN A 103 -10.15 -3.01 -11.28
C ASN A 103 -10.72 -1.81 -10.53
N ASN A 104 -12.00 -1.50 -10.71
CA ASN A 104 -12.67 -0.40 -10.02
C ASN A 104 -12.77 -0.63 -8.52
N LEU A 105 -13.00 -1.87 -8.08
CA LEU A 105 -12.98 -2.24 -6.66
C LEU A 105 -11.59 -2.05 -6.05
N VAL A 106 -10.55 -2.57 -6.69
CA VAL A 106 -9.16 -2.40 -6.24
C VAL A 106 -8.79 -0.92 -6.18
N ALA A 107 -9.13 -0.15 -7.22
CA ALA A 107 -8.88 1.30 -7.25
C ALA A 107 -9.63 2.03 -6.12
N SER A 108 -10.90 1.69 -5.87
CA SER A 108 -11.69 2.29 -4.80
C SER A 108 -11.09 2.00 -3.41
N ILE A 109 -10.66 0.76 -3.17
CA ILE A 109 -9.98 0.36 -1.93
C ILE A 109 -8.70 1.16 -1.73
N MET A 110 -7.90 1.35 -2.79
CA MET A 110 -6.67 2.15 -2.74
C MET A 110 -6.94 3.62 -2.44
N ILE A 111 -7.98 4.21 -3.02
CA ILE A 111 -8.38 5.59 -2.74
C ILE A 111 -8.83 5.74 -1.28
N ILE A 112 -9.64 4.81 -0.78
CA ILE A 112 -10.08 4.81 0.63
C ILE A 112 -8.88 4.67 1.56
N ALA A 113 -7.94 3.77 1.26
CA ALA A 113 -6.69 3.62 1.99
C ALA A 113 -5.89 4.93 2.01
N PHE A 114 -5.78 5.61 0.87
CA PHE A 114 -5.10 6.89 0.77
C PHE A 114 -5.76 7.97 1.63
N VAL A 115 -7.08 8.15 1.52
CA VAL A 115 -7.84 9.12 2.31
C VAL A 115 -7.72 8.84 3.81
N PHE A 116 -7.79 7.57 4.21
CA PHE A 116 -7.62 7.17 5.60
C PHE A 116 -6.24 7.53 6.13
N ASN A 117 -5.19 7.26 5.34
CA ASN A 117 -3.83 7.64 5.69
C ASN A 117 -3.70 9.15 5.85
N VAL A 118 -4.15 9.94 4.88
CA VAL A 118 -4.13 11.42 4.95
C VAL A 118 -4.83 11.92 6.22
N GLY A 119 -6.00 11.36 6.56
CA GLY A 119 -6.71 11.69 7.80
C GLY A 119 -5.90 11.41 9.07
N CYS A 120 -5.27 10.24 9.16
CA CYS A 120 -4.39 9.87 10.29
C CYS A 120 -3.20 10.84 10.40
N TYR A 121 -2.57 11.17 9.27
CA TYR A 121 -1.43 12.09 9.23
C TYR A 121 -1.80 13.51 9.62
N LEU A 122 -2.94 14.03 9.16
CA LEU A 122 -3.45 15.33 9.57
C LEU A 122 -3.72 15.38 11.08
N GLY A 123 -4.31 14.32 11.64
CA GLY A 123 -4.52 14.20 13.09
C GLY A 123 -3.22 14.21 13.90
N ILE A 124 -2.22 13.44 13.45
CA ILE A 124 -0.87 13.44 14.04
C ILE A 124 -0.25 14.84 13.96
N TRP A 125 -0.31 15.48 12.80
CA TRP A 125 0.27 16.80 12.55
C TRP A 125 -0.33 17.88 13.45
N ILE A 126 -1.67 17.96 13.52
CA ILE A 126 -2.38 18.91 14.38
C ILE A 126 -1.96 18.70 15.84
N ARG A 127 -1.89 17.44 16.29
CA ARG A 127 -1.53 17.12 17.67
C ARG A 127 -0.09 17.47 18.00
N ILE A 128 0.84 17.19 17.10
CA ILE A 128 2.26 17.57 17.25
C ILE A 128 2.39 19.09 17.31
N ARG A 129 1.67 19.83 16.45
CA ARG A 129 1.73 21.30 16.44
C ARG A 129 1.22 21.91 17.75
N GLN A 130 0.15 21.35 18.32
CA GLN A 130 -0.37 21.73 19.64
C GLN A 130 0.65 21.46 20.77
N VAL A 131 1.33 20.31 20.74
CA VAL A 131 2.32 19.94 21.78
C VAL A 131 3.61 20.73 21.64
N MET A 132 4.07 21.02 20.42
CA MET A 132 5.28 21.81 20.15
C MET A 132 5.16 23.26 20.62
N GLN A 133 3.96 23.83 20.59
CA GLN A 133 3.73 25.17 21.15
C GLN A 133 3.83 25.20 22.68
N GLY A 134 3.76 24.04 23.36
CA GLY A 134 3.74 23.95 24.82
C GLY A 134 5.00 23.38 25.49
N GLN A 135 5.95 22.74 24.78
CA GLN A 135 7.05 22.02 25.45
C GLN A 135 8.33 21.78 24.62
N LYS A 136 9.51 21.86 25.27
CA LYS A 136 10.86 21.56 24.73
C LYS A 136 11.08 20.10 24.27
N THR A 137 10.10 19.22 24.46
CA THR A 137 10.10 17.79 24.11
C THR A 137 9.85 17.51 22.61
N GLY A 138 9.61 18.55 21.79
CA GLY A 138 9.31 18.42 20.36
C GLY A 138 10.38 17.70 19.53
N HIS A 139 11.63 17.60 20.00
CA HIS A 139 12.74 17.02 19.23
C HIS A 139 12.59 15.50 18.98
N LYS A 140 12.11 14.72 19.96
CA LYS A 140 11.87 13.28 19.79
C LYS A 140 10.67 12.99 18.89
N TYR A 141 9.58 13.75 19.04
CA TYR A 141 8.35 13.57 18.26
C TYR A 141 8.50 14.04 16.81
N GLY A 142 9.24 15.13 16.57
CA GLY A 142 9.51 15.64 15.23
C GLY A 142 10.31 14.65 14.38
N ARG A 143 11.24 13.90 14.99
CA ARG A 143 12.04 12.89 14.28
C ARG A 143 11.17 11.72 13.79
N THR A 144 10.26 11.21 14.61
CA THR A 144 9.32 10.14 14.22
C THR A 144 8.36 10.63 13.12
N ALA A 145 7.80 11.82 13.25
CA ALA A 145 6.91 12.39 12.23
C ALA A 145 7.62 12.62 10.88
N LYS A 146 8.89 13.04 10.92
CA LYS A 146 9.72 13.23 9.72
C LYS A 146 10.01 11.89 9.01
N VAL A 147 10.31 10.84 9.77
CA VAL A 147 10.47 9.48 9.23
C VAL A 147 9.15 8.96 8.65
N MET A 148 8.01 9.27 9.26
CA MET A 148 6.70 8.88 8.73
C MET A 148 6.28 9.65 7.48
N MET A 149 6.65 10.93 7.34
CA MET A 149 6.43 11.69 6.10
C MET A 149 7.26 11.16 4.93
N LEU A 150 8.45 10.62 5.20
CA LEU A 150 9.27 9.94 4.19
C LEU A 150 8.55 8.71 3.61
N PHE A 151 7.81 7.95 4.42
CA PHE A 151 7.01 6.82 3.92
C PHE A 151 5.86 7.26 3.00
N VAL A 152 5.20 8.39 3.30
CA VAL A 152 4.15 8.94 2.42
C VAL A 152 4.74 9.51 1.14
N ALA A 153 5.87 10.21 1.22
CA ALA A 153 6.57 10.68 0.03
C ALA A 153 7.04 9.52 -0.86
N ALA A 154 7.50 8.42 -0.25
CA ALA A 154 7.83 7.20 -0.99
C ALA A 154 6.60 6.54 -1.63
N TYR A 155 5.43 6.59 -0.97
CA TYR A 155 4.18 6.06 -1.51
C TYR A 155 3.59 6.93 -2.64
N ILE A 156 3.74 8.25 -2.56
CA ILE A 156 3.26 9.20 -3.58
C ILE A 156 4.22 9.28 -4.79
N GLY A 157 5.51 9.01 -4.59
CA GLY A 157 6.53 9.06 -5.65
C GLY A 157 6.69 7.78 -6.48
N GLN A 158 5.86 6.75 -6.24
CA GLN A 158 5.78 5.53 -7.06
C GLN A 158 4.86 5.73 -8.27
#